data_AF-A0A235EH54-F1
#
_entry.id   AF-A0A235EH54-F1
#
_cell.length_a   1.000
_cell.length_b   1.000
_cell.length_c   1.000
_cell.angle_alpha   90.00
_cell.angle_beta   90.00
_cell.angle_gamma   90.00
#
_symmetry.space_group_name_H-M   'P 1'
#
loop_
_entity.id
_entity.type
_entity.pdbx_description
1 polymer ?
#
loop_
_entity_poly.entity_id
_entity_poly.type
_entity_poly.pdbx_seq_one_letter_code
_entity_poly.pdbx_strand_id
1 'polypeptide(L)'
;MSAAGARHAYEVNRARIASLWAEARPVSADDAAGRYLARSGVALGAWPQALRLHPALDYWHMQADRKPVCLGRFPALLALFEVDTYPRGLQGAPVPHAVALQRIYLAADGSLAPVPAPIKLTGKAGPALGACARLAHAVSASRVMGMAVGIATALRIAQAARMPVWAVPEASLLAHARWPRGLRSLHVFIDVREPAQWQPAAELARKASACGLQVFPMVADMAHAEGVHTVPQFTATRL
;
A
#
# COMPACT_ATOMS: atom_id res chain seq x y z
N MET A 1 -16.32 -21.11 -6.10
CA MET A 1 -17.30 -20.12 -5.60
C MET A 1 -18.16 -19.69 -6.77
N SER A 2 -19.49 -19.75 -6.66
CA SER A 2 -20.38 -19.24 -7.72
C SER A 2 -20.26 -17.72 -7.84
N ALA A 3 -20.61 -17.16 -9.01
CA ALA A 3 -20.59 -15.70 -9.22
C ALA A 3 -21.47 -14.93 -8.22
N ALA A 4 -22.62 -15.52 -7.83
CA ALA A 4 -23.50 -14.98 -6.80
C ALA A 4 -22.84 -15.01 -5.40
N GLY A 5 -22.15 -16.09 -5.05
CA GLY A 5 -21.42 -16.20 -3.77
C GLY A 5 -20.26 -15.21 -3.66
N ALA A 6 -19.53 -14.97 -4.75
CA ALA A 6 -18.46 -13.96 -4.80
C ALA A 6 -19.00 -12.54 -4.62
N ARG A 7 -20.15 -12.22 -5.25
CA ARG A 7 -20.80 -10.91 -5.13
C ARG A 7 -21.26 -10.63 -3.70
N HIS A 8 -21.90 -11.60 -3.06
CA HIS A 8 -22.31 -11.47 -1.66
C HIS A 8 -21.10 -11.25 -0.72
N ALA A 9 -20.01 -12.01 -0.90
CA ALA A 9 -18.79 -11.81 -0.13
C ALA A 9 -18.18 -10.40 -0.32
N TYR A 10 -18.25 -9.84 -1.53
CA TYR A 10 -17.78 -8.48 -1.80
C TYR A 10 -18.61 -7.41 -1.10
N GLU A 11 -19.92 -7.59 -1.01
CA GLU A 11 -20.83 -6.66 -0.32
C GLU A 11 -20.59 -6.70 1.20
N VAL A 12 -20.45 -7.89 1.78
CA VAL A 12 -20.09 -8.05 3.20
C VAL A 12 -18.73 -7.40 3.50
N ASN A 13 -17.72 -7.65 2.65
CA ASN A 13 -16.40 -7.06 2.83
C ASN A 13 -16.42 -5.53 2.65
N ARG A 14 -17.25 -4.99 1.75
CA ARG A 14 -17.43 -3.54 1.57
C ARG A 14 -17.92 -2.88 2.85
N ALA A 15 -18.97 -3.43 3.45
CA ALA A 15 -19.51 -2.93 4.71
C ALA A 15 -18.45 -2.98 5.83
N ARG A 16 -17.72 -4.10 5.94
CA ARG A 16 -16.64 -4.25 6.92
C ARG A 16 -15.50 -3.25 6.72
N ILE A 17 -15.05 -3.04 5.48
CA ILE A 17 -14.01 -2.06 5.16
C ILE A 17 -14.48 -0.65 5.52
N ALA A 18 -15.72 -0.29 5.17
CA ALA A 18 -16.29 1.01 5.50
C ALA A 18 -16.38 1.24 7.02
N SER A 19 -16.83 0.25 7.79
CA SER A 19 -16.89 0.31 9.26
C SER A 19 -15.51 0.54 9.86
N LEU A 20 -14.53 -0.31 9.51
CA LEU A 20 -13.16 -0.19 10.01
C LEU A 20 -12.53 1.16 9.66
N TRP A 21 -12.82 1.68 8.47
CA TRP A 21 -12.31 2.98 8.04
C TRP A 21 -12.95 4.15 8.80
N ALA A 22 -14.25 4.07 9.10
CA ALA A 22 -14.99 5.07 9.86
C ALA A 22 -14.60 5.09 11.35
N GLU A 23 -14.31 3.92 11.93
CA GLU A 23 -13.82 3.78 13.31
C GLU A 23 -12.37 4.26 13.49
N ALA A 24 -11.64 4.43 12.38
CA ALA A 24 -10.25 4.88 12.38
C ALA A 24 -10.15 6.40 12.23
N ARG A 25 -9.09 6.97 12.82
CA ARG A 25 -8.79 8.40 12.78
C ARG A 25 -7.55 8.70 11.93
N PRO A 26 -7.36 9.94 11.46
CA PRO A 26 -6.10 10.33 10.81
C PRO A 26 -4.89 9.98 11.67
N VAL A 27 -3.79 9.58 11.02
CA VAL A 27 -2.52 9.33 11.72
C VAL A 27 -1.97 10.65 12.26
N SER A 28 -1.47 10.62 13.48
CA SER A 28 -0.73 11.70 14.15
C SER A 28 0.71 11.27 14.43
N ALA A 29 1.63 12.22 14.60
CA ALA A 29 3.04 11.89 14.86
C ALA A 29 3.23 11.11 16.17
N ASP A 30 2.41 11.39 17.18
CA ASP A 30 2.57 10.86 18.54
C ASP A 30 1.78 9.57 18.80
N ASP A 31 1.00 9.07 17.83
CA ASP A 31 0.30 7.81 18.00
C ASP A 31 1.14 6.60 17.56
N ALA A 32 0.63 5.39 17.82
CA ALA A 32 1.34 4.16 17.48
C ALA A 32 1.71 4.06 15.99
N ALA A 33 0.84 4.55 15.08
CA ALA A 33 1.11 4.54 13.65
C ALA A 33 2.16 5.59 13.25
N GLY A 34 2.10 6.80 13.81
CA GLY A 34 3.12 7.82 13.63
C GLY A 34 4.50 7.34 14.09
N ARG A 35 4.57 6.75 15.29
CA ARG A 35 5.79 6.14 15.83
C ARG A 35 6.31 5.00 14.96
N TYR A 36 5.43 4.12 14.47
CA TYR A 36 5.82 3.04 13.55
C TYR A 36 6.44 3.57 12.25
N LEU A 37 5.82 4.58 11.64
CA LEU A 37 6.31 5.17 10.40
C LEU A 37 7.62 5.94 10.64
N ALA A 38 7.75 6.65 11.77
CA ALA A 38 9.00 7.31 12.18
C ALA A 38 10.13 6.30 12.40
N ARG A 39 9.86 5.20 13.12
CA ARG A 39 10.78 4.05 13.27
C ARG A 39 11.09 3.32 11.96
N SER A 40 10.31 3.58 10.92
CA SER A 40 10.57 3.09 9.57
C SER A 40 11.33 4.13 8.75
N GLY A 41 11.79 5.25 9.33
CA GLY A 41 12.57 6.27 8.64
C GLY A 41 11.74 7.26 7.83
N VAL A 42 10.44 7.36 8.11
CA VAL A 42 9.53 8.30 7.45
C VAL A 42 9.31 9.52 8.36
N ALA A 43 9.63 10.70 7.84
CA ALA A 43 9.49 11.98 8.51
C ALA A 43 8.68 12.92 7.60
N LEU A 44 7.35 12.91 7.76
CA LEU A 44 6.43 13.73 6.99
C LEU A 44 5.73 14.74 7.90
N GLY A 45 5.55 15.98 7.43
CA GLY A 45 4.77 16.99 8.14
C GLY A 45 3.27 16.72 8.15
N ALA A 46 2.78 15.93 7.20
CA ALA A 46 1.41 15.44 7.14
C ALA A 46 1.36 14.04 6.55
N TRP A 47 0.56 13.16 7.16
CA TRP A 47 0.39 11.79 6.69
C TRP A 47 -0.62 11.70 5.54
N PRO A 48 -0.43 10.79 4.56
CA PRO A 48 -1.36 10.63 3.46
C PRO A 48 -2.77 10.25 3.92
N GLN A 49 -3.80 10.77 3.25
CA GLN A 49 -5.21 10.45 3.56
C GLN A 49 -5.54 8.96 3.40
N ALA A 50 -4.75 8.23 2.61
CA ALA A 50 -4.85 6.78 2.46
C ALA A 50 -4.43 6.01 3.72
N LEU A 51 -3.93 6.68 4.76
CA LEU A 51 -3.51 6.09 6.03
C LEU A 51 -4.39 6.57 7.19
N ARG A 52 -4.79 5.64 8.05
CA ARG A 52 -5.51 5.93 9.31
C ARG A 52 -5.04 5.02 10.43
N LEU A 53 -5.24 5.45 11.68
CA LEU A 53 -5.05 4.63 12.86
C LEU A 53 -6.40 4.14 13.38
N HIS A 54 -6.56 2.82 13.47
CA HIS A 54 -7.61 2.21 14.29
C HIS A 54 -7.08 2.02 15.73
N PRO A 55 -7.75 2.54 16.77
CA PRO A 55 -7.17 2.58 18.12
C PRO A 55 -7.08 1.22 18.82
N ALA A 56 -8.03 0.31 18.55
CA ALA A 56 -8.09 -1.00 19.20
C ALA A 56 -8.81 -2.03 18.31
N LEU A 57 -8.11 -2.56 17.31
CA LEU A 57 -8.62 -3.53 16.35
C LEU A 57 -8.42 -4.97 16.83
N ASP A 58 -9.46 -5.80 16.74
CA ASP A 58 -9.35 -7.23 17.03
C ASP A 58 -8.36 -7.93 16.09
N TYR A 59 -7.40 -8.64 16.68
CA TYR A 59 -6.49 -9.51 15.96
C TYR A 59 -7.01 -10.95 15.97
N TRP A 60 -7.46 -11.40 14.80
CA TRP A 60 -7.92 -12.78 14.59
C TRP A 60 -6.81 -13.64 13.96
N HIS A 61 -6.52 -14.79 14.55
CA HIS A 61 -5.56 -15.77 14.05
C HIS A 61 -6.25 -17.09 13.73
N MET A 62 -5.87 -17.71 12.62
CA MET A 62 -6.32 -19.06 12.29
C MET A 62 -5.36 -20.06 12.92
N GLN A 63 -5.87 -20.89 13.82
CA GLN A 63 -5.11 -22.00 14.39
C GLN A 63 -4.96 -23.15 13.37
N ALA A 64 -4.10 -24.12 13.68
CA ALA A 64 -3.81 -25.26 12.80
C ALA A 64 -5.07 -26.10 12.49
N ASP A 65 -6.03 -26.14 13.40
CA ASP A 65 -7.34 -26.81 13.25
C ASP A 65 -8.37 -26.01 12.44
N ARG A 66 -7.97 -24.87 11.87
CA ARG A 66 -8.84 -23.90 11.18
C ARG A 66 -9.92 -23.29 12.06
N LYS A 67 -9.71 -23.19 13.38
CA LYS A 67 -10.53 -22.29 14.22
C LYS A 67 -9.96 -20.88 14.24
N PRO A 68 -10.80 -19.84 14.02
CA PRO A 68 -10.42 -18.46 14.28
C PRO A 68 -10.43 -18.18 15.79
N VAL A 69 -9.34 -17.65 16.32
CA VAL A 69 -9.23 -17.17 17.70
C VAL A 69 -8.86 -15.69 17.71
N CYS A 70 -9.51 -14.89 18.56
CA CYS A 70 -9.12 -13.51 18.80
C CYS A 70 -8.01 -13.51 19.87
N LEU A 71 -6.80 -13.06 19.50
CA LEU A 71 -5.66 -13.00 20.45
C LEU A 71 -5.52 -11.65 21.15
N GLY A 72 -6.47 -10.73 20.95
CA GLY A 72 -6.50 -9.44 21.61
C GLY A 72 -6.79 -8.28 20.67
N ARG A 73 -6.74 -7.07 21.23
CA ARG A 73 -6.99 -5.81 20.53
C ARG A 73 -5.72 -4.98 20.51
N PHE A 74 -5.38 -4.45 19.34
CA PHE A 74 -4.17 -3.65 19.16
C PHE A 74 -4.45 -2.39 18.35
N PRO A 75 -3.73 -1.29 18.58
CA PRO A 75 -3.63 -0.22 17.59
C PRO A 75 -3.22 -0.79 16.23
N ALA A 76 -3.84 -0.31 15.15
CA ALA A 76 -3.51 -0.77 13.81
C ALA A 76 -3.43 0.38 12.82
N LEU A 77 -2.29 0.51 12.13
CA LEU A 77 -2.19 1.34 10.94
C LEU A 77 -2.98 0.66 9.81
N LEU A 78 -3.97 1.38 9.31
CA LEU A 78 -4.77 1.01 8.16
C LEU A 78 -4.25 1.74 6.93
N ALA A 79 -3.96 1.00 5.86
CA ALA A 79 -3.71 1.56 4.54
C ALA A 79 -4.83 1.15 3.58
N LEU A 80 -5.47 2.14 2.95
CA LEU A 80 -6.55 1.93 2.00
C LEU A 80 -6.00 1.63 0.61
N PHE A 81 -6.45 0.51 0.04
CA PHE A 81 -6.16 0.14 -1.34
C PHE A 81 -7.38 0.40 -2.20
N GLU A 82 -7.17 1.13 -3.29
CA GLU A 82 -8.24 1.58 -4.18
C GLU A 82 -7.92 1.25 -5.64
N VAL A 83 -8.98 1.00 -6.41
CA VAL A 83 -8.91 0.89 -7.87
C VAL A 83 -9.81 1.94 -8.51
N ASP A 84 -9.38 2.54 -9.61
CA ASP A 84 -10.25 3.43 -10.38
C ASP A 84 -11.33 2.61 -11.08
N THR A 85 -12.58 3.05 -10.91
CA THR A 85 -13.74 2.57 -11.67
C THR A 85 -14.25 3.67 -12.60
N TYR A 86 -14.87 3.27 -13.71
CA TYR A 86 -15.36 4.20 -14.73
C TYR A 86 -16.86 3.97 -14.96
N PRO A 87 -17.72 4.34 -13.99
CA PRO A 87 -19.15 4.06 -14.06
C PRO A 87 -19.84 4.77 -15.22
N ARG A 88 -19.25 5.87 -15.72
CA ARG A 88 -19.70 6.64 -16.89
C ARG A 88 -18.89 6.33 -18.16
N GLY A 89 -18.30 5.14 -18.24
CA GLY A 89 -17.45 4.72 -19.35
C GLY A 89 -16.05 5.36 -19.33
N LEU A 90 -15.19 4.91 -20.26
CA LEU A 90 -13.78 5.29 -20.29
C LEU A 90 -13.55 6.76 -20.70
N GLN A 91 -14.55 7.52 -21.11
CA GLN A 91 -14.42 8.98 -21.28
C GLN A 91 -14.73 9.75 -19.98
N GLY A 92 -15.40 9.12 -19.01
CA GLY A 92 -15.75 9.75 -17.74
C GLY A 92 -14.58 9.87 -16.76
N ALA A 93 -14.73 10.75 -15.78
CA ALA A 93 -13.80 10.84 -14.66
C ALA A 93 -13.78 9.53 -13.85
N PRO A 94 -12.61 9.05 -13.42
CA PRO A 94 -12.52 7.86 -12.57
C PRO A 94 -13.14 8.13 -11.20
N VAL A 95 -13.75 7.10 -10.64
CA VAL A 95 -14.22 7.06 -9.25
C VAL A 95 -13.37 6.04 -8.50
N PRO A 96 -12.61 6.45 -7.46
CA PRO A 96 -11.82 5.52 -6.67
C PRO A 96 -12.77 4.62 -5.88
N HIS A 97 -12.47 3.32 -5.90
CA HIS A 97 -13.24 2.30 -5.20
C HIS A 97 -12.35 1.57 -4.22
N ALA A 98 -12.67 1.70 -2.93
CA ALA A 98 -12.05 0.97 -1.85
C ALA A 98 -12.22 -0.55 -2.05
N VAL A 99 -11.12 -1.28 -2.18
CA VAL A 99 -11.15 -2.74 -2.35
C VAL A 99 -10.68 -3.50 -1.12
N ALA A 100 -9.75 -2.97 -0.35
CA ALA A 100 -9.16 -3.65 0.79
C ALA A 100 -8.46 -2.66 1.72
N LEU A 101 -8.30 -3.07 2.98
CA LEU A 101 -7.40 -2.43 3.93
C LEU A 101 -6.24 -3.39 4.21
N GLN A 102 -5.01 -2.87 4.17
CA GLN A 102 -3.90 -3.51 4.87
C GLN A 102 -3.93 -3.02 6.31
N ARG A 103 -3.90 -3.97 7.25
CA ARG A 103 -3.80 -3.72 8.68
C ARG A 103 -2.41 -4.10 9.13
N ILE A 104 -1.70 -3.14 9.69
CA ILE A 104 -0.40 -3.34 10.35
C ILE A 104 -0.68 -3.16 11.85
N TYR A 105 -0.70 -4.26 12.60
CA TYR A 105 -0.96 -4.26 14.04
C TYR A 105 0.31 -3.84 14.78
N LEU A 106 0.15 -2.92 15.73
CA LEU A 106 1.23 -2.20 16.39
C LEU A 106 1.13 -2.34 17.90
N ALA A 107 2.28 -2.33 18.57
CA ALA A 107 2.35 -2.04 19.99
C ALA A 107 2.26 -0.52 20.23
N ALA A 108 2.07 -0.11 21.48
CA ALA A 108 1.91 1.31 21.84
C ALA A 108 3.12 2.17 21.48
N ASP A 109 4.33 1.60 21.50
CA ASP A 109 5.58 2.25 21.15
C ASP A 109 5.83 2.38 19.64
N GLY A 110 4.93 1.85 18.80
CA GLY A 110 5.07 1.83 17.35
C GLY A 110 5.93 0.69 16.80
N SER A 111 6.34 -0.28 17.63
CA SER A 111 6.83 -1.56 17.12
C SER A 111 5.69 -2.41 16.55
N LEU A 112 6.00 -3.44 15.76
CA LEU A 112 4.99 -4.40 15.32
C LEU A 112 4.44 -5.14 16.54
N ALA A 113 3.13 -5.33 16.59
CA ALA A 113 2.50 -6.09 17.67
C ALA A 113 3.10 -7.51 17.74
N PRO A 114 3.31 -8.08 18.94
CA PRO A 114 3.90 -9.41 19.14
C PRO A 114 2.87 -10.50 18.83
N VAL A 115 2.43 -10.57 17.58
CA VAL A 115 1.40 -11.49 17.08
C VAL A 115 1.93 -12.27 15.87
N PRO A 116 1.40 -13.48 15.58
CA PRO A 116 1.98 -14.36 14.55
C PRO A 116 2.16 -13.76 13.15
N ALA A 117 1.26 -12.86 12.73
CA ALA A 117 1.34 -12.19 11.44
C ALA A 117 0.82 -10.75 11.58
N PRO A 118 1.68 -9.77 11.91
CA PRO A 118 1.27 -8.42 12.26
C PRO A 118 0.79 -7.60 11.06
N ILE A 119 0.99 -8.07 9.82
CA ILE A 119 0.51 -7.40 8.60
C ILE A 119 -0.51 -8.30 7.90
N LYS A 120 -1.75 -7.81 7.73
CA LYS A 120 -2.86 -8.58 7.14
C LYS A 120 -3.76 -7.73 6.24
N LEU A 121 -4.08 -8.24 5.06
CA LEU A 121 -5.12 -7.69 4.19
C LEU A 121 -6.52 -8.14 4.61
N THR A 122 -7.51 -7.26 4.52
CA THR A 122 -8.93 -7.63 4.66
C THR A 122 -9.39 -8.56 3.54
N GLY A 123 -10.60 -9.12 3.69
CA GLY A 123 -11.35 -9.60 2.53
C GLY A 123 -11.55 -8.47 1.51
N LYS A 124 -11.71 -8.84 0.25
CA LYS A 124 -11.78 -7.90 -0.88
C LYS A 124 -13.23 -7.47 -1.13
N ALA A 125 -13.46 -6.18 -1.40
CA ALA A 125 -14.75 -5.59 -1.77
C ALA A 125 -14.91 -5.41 -3.29
N GLY A 126 -14.43 -6.39 -4.05
CA GLY A 126 -14.39 -6.38 -5.51
C GLY A 126 -13.09 -6.95 -6.07
N PRO A 127 -12.88 -6.85 -7.40
CA PRO A 127 -11.60 -7.14 -8.03
C PRO A 127 -10.49 -6.26 -7.42
N ALA A 128 -9.47 -6.87 -6.83
CA ALA A 128 -8.38 -6.15 -6.16
C ALA A 128 -7.10 -6.04 -7.02
N LEU A 129 -7.06 -6.70 -8.18
CA LEU A 129 -5.92 -6.58 -9.09
C LEU A 129 -5.82 -5.13 -9.58
N GLY A 130 -4.64 -4.55 -9.41
CA GLY A 130 -4.35 -3.16 -9.75
C GLY A 130 -4.76 -2.13 -8.71
N ALA A 131 -5.22 -2.57 -7.54
CA ALA A 131 -5.42 -1.67 -6.43
C ALA A 131 -4.09 -1.24 -5.79
N CYS A 132 -3.98 0.04 -5.48
CA CYS A 132 -2.80 0.63 -4.86
C CYS A 132 -3.22 1.49 -3.67
N ALA A 133 -2.33 1.62 -2.69
CA ALA A 133 -2.42 2.66 -1.69
C ALA A 133 -1.87 3.96 -2.29
N ARG A 134 -2.74 4.97 -2.37
CA ARG A 134 -2.43 6.28 -2.98
C ARG A 134 -1.80 7.21 -1.94
N LEU A 135 -0.51 6.98 -1.67
CA LEU A 135 0.23 7.68 -0.60
C LEU A 135 0.59 9.13 -0.94
N ALA A 136 0.33 9.57 -2.16
CA ALA A 136 0.43 10.96 -2.56
C ALA A 136 -0.64 11.24 -3.61
N HIS A 137 -1.08 12.51 -3.69
CA HIS A 137 -1.94 12.94 -4.78
C HIS A 137 -1.16 12.82 -6.10
N ALA A 138 -1.61 11.90 -6.96
CA ALA A 138 -0.95 11.65 -8.24
C ALA A 138 -1.24 12.71 -9.31
N VAL A 139 -2.12 13.67 -9.02
CA VAL A 139 -2.37 14.82 -9.89
C VAL A 139 -1.32 15.91 -9.64
N SER A 140 -0.05 15.52 -9.75
CA SER A 140 1.04 16.46 -9.85
C SER A 140 1.03 17.06 -11.26
N ALA A 141 1.24 18.36 -11.39
CA ALA A 141 1.49 19.02 -12.68
C ALA A 141 2.64 18.34 -13.46
N SER A 142 3.56 17.67 -12.76
CA SER A 142 4.70 16.96 -13.37
C SER A 142 4.31 15.70 -14.15
N ARG A 143 3.14 15.08 -13.89
CA ARG A 143 2.74 13.79 -14.51
C ARG A 143 3.80 12.67 -14.36
N VAL A 144 4.56 12.71 -13.27
CA VAL A 144 5.56 11.70 -12.87
C VAL A 144 5.13 11.08 -11.56
N MET A 145 5.26 9.76 -11.41
CA MET A 145 5.07 9.06 -10.14
C MET A 145 5.99 7.86 -10.01
N GLY A 146 6.18 7.42 -8.78
CA GLY A 146 6.82 6.16 -8.44
C GLY A 146 5.83 5.08 -8.01
N MET A 147 6.30 3.85 -8.03
CA MET A 147 5.60 2.71 -7.47
C MET A 147 6.58 1.81 -6.73
N ALA A 148 6.17 1.32 -5.56
CA ALA A 148 6.96 0.44 -4.73
C ALA A 148 6.08 -0.61 -4.02
N VAL A 149 6.73 -1.62 -3.44
CA VAL A 149 6.08 -2.61 -2.59
C VAL A 149 6.18 -2.17 -1.13
N GLY A 150 5.04 -2.15 -0.42
CA GLY A 150 4.96 -1.83 1.01
C GLY A 150 4.78 -0.34 1.31
N ILE A 151 3.98 -0.05 2.33
CA ILE A 151 3.61 1.33 2.73
C ILE A 151 4.81 2.11 3.22
N ALA A 152 5.54 1.59 4.21
CA ALA A 152 6.69 2.29 4.79
C ALA A 152 7.80 2.53 3.74
N THR A 153 8.12 1.51 2.93
CA THR A 153 9.10 1.61 1.84
C THR A 153 8.70 2.68 0.83
N ALA A 154 7.46 2.67 0.35
CA ALA A 154 6.99 3.68 -0.59
C ALA A 154 7.06 5.11 -0.04
N LEU A 155 6.74 5.31 1.25
CA LEU A 155 6.85 6.63 1.90
C LEU A 155 8.30 7.10 2.01
N ARG A 156 9.22 6.22 2.42
CA ARG A 156 10.66 6.53 2.47
C ARG A 156 11.18 6.94 1.08
N ILE A 157 10.78 6.19 0.05
CA ILE A 157 11.16 6.50 -1.33
C ILE A 157 10.57 7.83 -1.75
N ALA A 158 9.29 8.09 -1.49
CA ALA A 158 8.64 9.36 -1.82
C ALA A 158 9.37 10.55 -1.19
N GLN A 159 9.75 10.43 0.09
CA GLN A 159 10.50 11.45 0.82
C GLN A 159 11.88 11.70 0.20
N ALA A 160 12.65 10.65 -0.05
CA ALA A 160 14.02 10.77 -0.57
C ALA A 160 14.07 11.22 -2.03
N ALA A 161 13.19 10.66 -2.86
CA ALA A 161 13.10 10.98 -4.28
C ALA A 161 12.32 12.27 -4.57
N ARG A 162 11.64 12.83 -3.56
CA ARG A 162 10.78 14.03 -3.64
C ARG A 162 9.76 13.93 -4.79
N MET A 163 9.13 12.76 -4.92
CA MET A 163 8.12 12.49 -5.95
C MET A 163 6.94 11.70 -5.36
N PRO A 164 5.73 11.78 -5.95
CA PRO A 164 4.60 10.99 -5.48
C PRO A 164 4.86 9.50 -5.74
N VAL A 165 4.76 8.67 -4.71
CA VAL A 165 4.92 7.20 -4.83
C VAL A 165 3.65 6.52 -4.34
N TRP A 166 3.16 5.54 -5.09
CA TRP A 166 2.09 4.65 -4.64
C TRP A 166 2.63 3.29 -4.22
N ALA A 167 1.90 2.60 -3.38
CA ALA A 167 2.30 1.29 -2.88
C ALA A 167 1.36 0.17 -3.33
N VAL A 168 1.94 -0.99 -3.64
CA VAL A 168 1.22 -2.28 -3.63
C VAL A 168 1.54 -3.02 -2.32
N PRO A 169 0.67 -3.92 -1.84
CA PRO A 169 0.87 -4.53 -0.52
C PRO A 169 1.90 -5.67 -0.55
N GLU A 170 2.17 -6.26 -1.72
CA GLU A 170 3.10 -7.38 -1.91
C GLU A 170 3.67 -7.41 -3.34
N ALA A 171 4.80 -8.09 -3.52
CA ALA A 171 5.56 -8.10 -4.77
C ALA A 171 4.77 -8.63 -5.97
N SER A 172 4.01 -9.71 -5.79
CA SER A 172 3.22 -10.34 -6.86
C SER A 172 2.16 -9.40 -7.47
N LEU A 173 1.68 -8.42 -6.70
CA LEU A 173 0.68 -7.46 -7.14
C LEU A 173 1.26 -6.26 -7.88
N LEU A 174 2.59 -6.07 -7.85
CA LEU A 174 3.26 -4.97 -8.55
C LEU A 174 3.00 -5.03 -10.05
N ALA A 175 3.04 -6.23 -10.63
CA ALA A 175 2.71 -6.45 -12.04
C ALA A 175 1.31 -5.94 -12.41
N HIS A 176 0.35 -5.97 -11.49
CA HIS A 176 -1.03 -5.62 -11.79
C HIS A 176 -1.37 -4.16 -11.53
N ALA A 177 -0.45 -3.44 -10.89
CA ALA A 177 -0.68 -2.10 -10.41
C ALA A 177 -1.13 -1.15 -11.53
N ARG A 178 -2.07 -0.26 -11.18
CA ARG A 178 -2.62 0.74 -12.10
C ARG A 178 -2.15 2.12 -11.70
N TRP A 179 -1.98 2.97 -12.70
CA TRP A 179 -1.62 4.37 -12.55
C TRP A 179 -2.78 5.27 -13.00
N PRO A 180 -2.83 6.53 -12.53
CA PRO A 180 -3.82 7.48 -13.00
C PRO A 180 -3.61 7.84 -14.48
N ARG A 181 -4.69 8.23 -15.14
CA ARG A 181 -4.64 8.67 -16.53
C ARG A 181 -3.82 9.95 -16.69
N GLY A 182 -3.17 10.07 -17.84
CA GLY A 182 -2.35 11.24 -18.18
C GLY A 182 -0.95 11.23 -17.57
N LEU A 183 -0.57 10.18 -16.83
CA LEU A 183 0.81 9.94 -16.41
C LEU A 183 1.73 9.86 -17.63
N ARG A 184 2.89 10.52 -17.56
CA ARG A 184 3.91 10.51 -18.61
C ARG A 184 5.09 9.64 -18.25
N SER A 185 5.49 9.62 -16.97
CA SER A 185 6.65 8.88 -16.52
C SER A 185 6.36 8.09 -15.25
N LEU A 186 6.81 6.83 -15.23
CA LEU A 186 6.64 5.91 -14.11
C LEU A 186 8.02 5.41 -13.64
N HIS A 187 8.34 5.68 -12.37
CA HIS A 187 9.47 5.06 -11.70
C HIS A 187 9.01 3.78 -11.01
N VAL A 188 9.68 2.66 -11.28
CA VAL A 188 9.39 1.37 -10.63
C VAL A 188 10.54 1.06 -9.69
N PHE A 189 10.30 1.17 -8.38
CA PHE A 189 11.32 0.96 -7.36
C PHE A 189 11.30 -0.48 -6.85
N ILE A 190 12.50 -1.07 -6.77
CA ILE A 190 12.75 -2.44 -6.33
C ILE A 190 13.69 -2.38 -5.13
N ASP A 191 13.31 -2.96 -3.98
CA ASP A 191 14.25 -3.12 -2.86
C ASP A 191 15.30 -4.16 -3.27
N VAL A 192 16.58 -3.78 -3.20
CA VAL A 192 17.73 -4.64 -3.59
C VAL A 192 17.74 -5.98 -2.86
N ARG A 193 17.14 -6.04 -1.66
CA ARG A 193 17.09 -7.25 -0.81
C ARG A 193 15.92 -8.17 -1.14
N GLU A 194 15.04 -7.77 -2.06
CA GLU A 194 13.78 -8.44 -2.34
C GLU A 194 13.73 -8.97 -3.79
N PRO A 195 14.37 -10.13 -4.07
CA PRO A 195 14.47 -10.67 -5.42
C PRO A 195 13.10 -10.98 -6.06
N ALA A 196 12.07 -11.25 -5.23
CA ALA A 196 10.72 -11.51 -5.70
C ALA A 196 10.04 -10.32 -6.40
N GLN A 197 10.58 -9.11 -6.26
CA GLN A 197 10.03 -7.89 -6.87
C GLN A 197 10.42 -7.73 -8.35
N TRP A 198 11.51 -8.35 -8.80
CA TRP A 198 12.09 -8.11 -10.14
C TRP A 198 11.16 -8.52 -11.28
N GLN A 199 10.64 -9.75 -11.26
CA GLN A 199 9.76 -10.25 -12.32
C GLN A 199 8.44 -9.44 -12.41
N PRO A 200 7.72 -9.17 -11.29
CA PRO A 200 6.56 -8.28 -11.33
C PRO A 200 6.87 -6.84 -11.78
N ALA A 201 8.03 -6.29 -11.40
CA ALA A 201 8.45 -4.97 -11.83
C ALA A 201 8.70 -4.91 -13.34
N ALA A 202 9.34 -5.95 -13.92
CA ALA A 202 9.58 -6.04 -15.36
C ALA A 202 8.25 -6.07 -16.13
N GLU A 203 7.28 -6.84 -15.64
CA GLU A 203 5.96 -6.92 -16.25
C GLU A 203 5.16 -5.62 -16.12
N LEU A 204 5.27 -4.90 -14.99
CA LEU A 204 4.71 -3.55 -14.86
C LEU A 204 5.35 -2.58 -15.86
N ALA A 205 6.68 -2.58 -15.94
CA ALA A 205 7.44 -1.71 -16.82
C ALA A 205 7.08 -1.95 -18.29
N ARG A 206 7.02 -3.23 -18.72
CA ARG A 206 6.60 -3.62 -20.06
C ARG A 206 5.22 -3.08 -20.40
N LYS A 207 4.24 -3.22 -19.51
CA LYS A 207 2.87 -2.70 -19.72
C LYS A 207 2.81 -1.18 -19.76
N ALA A 208 3.52 -0.50 -18.85
CA ALA A 208 3.56 0.95 -18.84
C ALA A 208 4.19 1.51 -20.14
N SER A 209 5.30 0.93 -20.60
CA SER A 209 5.92 1.26 -21.88
C SER A 209 4.98 1.00 -23.06
N ALA A 210 4.27 -0.14 -23.07
CA ALA A 210 3.27 -0.44 -24.11
C ALA A 210 2.10 0.56 -24.13
N CYS A 211 1.82 1.21 -23.00
CA CYS A 211 0.86 2.31 -22.90
C CYS A 211 1.48 3.70 -23.18
N GLY A 212 2.73 3.78 -23.63
CA GLY A 212 3.39 5.02 -24.03
C GLY A 212 4.00 5.82 -22.88
N LEU A 213 4.17 5.24 -21.69
CA LEU A 213 4.86 5.90 -20.58
C LEU A 213 6.37 5.76 -20.72
N GLN A 214 7.10 6.77 -20.28
CA GLN A 214 8.54 6.64 -20.01
C GLN A 214 8.71 5.88 -18.68
N VAL A 215 9.42 4.76 -18.71
CA VAL A 215 9.59 3.94 -17.51
C VAL A 215 11.04 3.98 -17.02
N PHE A 216 11.21 4.19 -15.73
CA PHE A 216 12.50 4.24 -15.04
C PHE A 216 12.56 3.17 -13.96
N PRO A 217 13.11 1.99 -14.25
CA PRO A 217 13.40 1.00 -13.22
C PRO A 217 14.52 1.49 -12.31
N MET A 218 14.26 1.46 -11.01
CA MET A 218 15.19 1.93 -9.98
C MET A 218 15.41 0.81 -8.96
N VAL A 219 16.65 0.45 -8.71
CA VAL A 219 17.00 -0.28 -7.49
C VAL A 219 17.08 0.75 -6.36
N ALA A 220 16.32 0.51 -5.30
CA ALA A 220 16.35 1.28 -4.07
C ALA A 220 17.14 0.49 -3.02
N ASP A 221 18.30 1.02 -2.64
CA ASP A 221 18.99 0.53 -1.44
C ASP A 221 18.33 1.15 -0.22
N MET A 222 17.58 0.30 0.49
CA MET A 222 16.77 0.67 1.65
C MET A 222 17.53 0.46 2.96
N ALA A 223 18.87 0.42 2.91
CA ALA A 223 19.79 0.21 4.04
C ALA A 223 19.28 0.83 5.35
N HIS A 224 19.48 0.07 6.43
CA HIS A 224 19.17 0.48 7.78
C HIS A 224 20.34 0.01 8.64
N ALA A 225 21.20 0.93 9.06
CA ALA A 225 22.14 0.65 10.15
C ALA A 225 21.37 0.82 11.47
N GLU A 226 21.60 -0.05 12.44
CA GLU A 226 20.89 -0.05 13.72
C GLU A 226 20.82 1.38 14.30
N GLY A 227 19.60 1.91 14.41
CA GLY A 227 19.34 3.24 14.98
C GLY A 227 19.56 4.44 14.05
N VAL A 228 20.07 4.26 12.82
CA VAL A 228 20.27 5.35 11.85
C VAL A 228 19.54 5.03 10.54
N HIS A 229 18.46 5.77 10.27
CA HIS A 229 17.81 5.75 8.97
C HIS A 229 18.69 6.51 7.97
N THR A 230 19.39 5.79 7.10
CA THR A 230 20.04 6.38 5.94
C THR A 230 18.99 6.73 4.89
N VAL A 231 19.22 7.84 4.20
CA VAL A 231 18.41 8.24 3.04
C VAL A 231 18.58 7.15 1.96
N PRO A 232 17.49 6.57 1.44
CA PRO A 232 17.56 5.59 0.37
C PRO A 232 18.39 6.09 -0.82
N GLN A 233 19.24 5.22 -1.36
CA GLN A 233 19.98 5.49 -2.58
C GLN A 233 19.31 4.81 -3.77
N PHE A 234 19.28 5.48 -4.91
CA PHE A 234 18.60 5.01 -6.11
C PHE A 234 19.57 4.85 -7.27
N THR A 235 19.62 3.65 -7.83
CA THR A 235 20.43 3.34 -9.00
C THR A 235 19.51 2.92 -10.14
N ALA A 236 19.64 3.56 -11.29
CA ALA A 236 18.91 3.14 -12.48
C ALA A 236 19.33 1.72 -12.87
N THR A 237 18.36 0.89 -13.23
CA THR A 237 18.59 -0.50 -13.65
C THR A 237 17.84 -0.83 -14.93
N ARG A 238 18.15 -1.99 -15.51
CA ARG A 238 17.38 -2.60 -16.59
C ARG A 238 16.59 -3.79 -16.02
N LEU A 239 15.39 -3.99 -16.55
CA LEU A 239 14.48 -5.09 -16.21
C LEU A 239 14.31 -6.03 -17.39
#